data_AF-A0A978TGM7-F1
#
_entry.id   AF-A0A978TGM7-F1
#
_cell.length_a   1.000
_cell.length_b   1.000
_cell.length_c   1.000
_cell.angle_alpha   90.00
_cell.angle_beta   90.00
_cell.angle_gamma   90.00
#
_symmetry.space_group_name_H-M   'P 1'
#
loop_
_entity.id
_entity.type
_entity.pdbx_description
1 polymer ?
#
loop_
_entity_poly.entity_id
_entity_poly.type
_entity_poly.pdbx_seq_one_letter_code
_entity_poly.pdbx_strand_id
1 'polypeptide(L)'
;MKRPVSLNRNVRGLILEFALGAAIVALLPIPHAFWFKLLALIALMGLMTRGLMGLWRGHRPDALAKLSFGFSLAGAGLLGLAGWLGGIWLGIIFPWLAGLGPGFAAFALFWGLGQAINHYYLSGLPKLLTDFDFSGEPDET
;
A
#
# COMPACT_ATOMS: atom_id res chain seq x y z
N MET A 1 16.83 18.57 -3.43
CA MET A 1 16.34 17.44 -2.63
C MET A 1 14.91 17.71 -2.16
N LYS A 2 13.94 16.83 -2.43
CA LYS A 2 12.55 17.00 -1.95
C LYS A 2 12.51 16.74 -0.44
N ARG A 3 11.86 17.63 0.33
CA ARG A 3 11.73 17.48 1.80
C ARG A 3 11.02 16.15 2.14
N PRO A 4 11.45 15.41 3.19
CA PRO A 4 10.91 14.09 3.53
C PRO A 4 9.39 14.08 3.74
N VAL A 5 8.83 15.19 4.24
CA VAL A 5 7.38 15.38 4.43
C VAL A 5 6.61 15.40 3.10
N SER A 6 7.17 16.01 2.05
CA SER A 6 6.52 16.08 0.73
C SER A 6 6.54 14.73 0.00
N LEU A 7 7.56 13.91 0.24
CA LEU A 7 7.67 12.57 -0.31
C LEU A 7 6.64 11.62 0.31
N ASN A 8 6.50 11.63 1.64
CA ASN A 8 5.49 10.82 2.32
C ASN A 8 4.06 11.20 1.90
N ARG A 9 3.77 12.50 1.73
CA ARG A 9 2.45 12.95 1.25
C ARG A 9 2.16 12.44 -0.17
N ASN A 10 3.13 12.50 -1.07
CA ASN A 10 2.99 11.99 -2.44
C ASN A 10 2.81 10.46 -2.47
N VAL A 11 3.54 9.73 -1.63
CA VAL A 11 3.39 8.27 -1.49
C VAL A 11 2.00 7.90 -1.00
N ARG A 12 1.50 8.57 0.05
CA ARG A 12 0.14 8.33 0.55
C ARG A 12 -0.95 8.69 -0.46
N GLY A 13 -0.75 9.77 -1.24
CA GLY A 13 -1.63 10.13 -2.34
C GLY A 13 -1.70 9.04 -3.40
N LEU A 14 -0.55 8.53 -3.84
CA LEU A 14 -0.48 7.43 -4.81
C LEU A 14 -1.20 6.16 -4.30
N ILE A 15 -0.97 5.78 -3.04
CA ILE A 15 -1.64 4.63 -2.42
C ILE A 15 -3.16 4.83 -2.41
N LEU A 16 -3.63 6.04 -2.12
CA LEU A 16 -5.06 6.37 -2.11
C LEU A 16 -5.66 6.22 -3.51
N GLU A 17 -5.01 6.75 -4.54
CA GLU A 17 -5.45 6.64 -5.93
C GLU A 17 -5.59 5.18 -6.37
N PHE A 18 -4.60 4.34 -6.06
CA PHE A 18 -4.65 2.91 -6.36
C PHE A 18 -5.70 2.15 -5.56
N ALA A 19 -5.87 2.47 -4.26
CA ALA A 19 -6.90 1.84 -3.43
C ALA A 19 -8.31 2.20 -3.92
N LEU A 20 -8.52 3.44 -4.36
CA LEU A 20 -9.79 3.90 -4.91
C LEU A 20 -10.06 3.27 -6.29
N GLY A 21 -9.03 3.16 -7.14
CA GLY A 21 -9.11 2.43 -8.40
C GLY A 21 -9.47 0.94 -8.20
N ALA A 22 -8.85 0.27 -7.24
CA ALA A 22 -9.16 -1.11 -6.89
C ALA A 22 -10.60 -1.28 -6.38
N ALA A 23 -11.09 -0.32 -5.57
CA ALA A 23 -12.47 -0.31 -5.09
C ALA A 23 -13.46 -0.23 -6.26
N ILE A 24 -13.24 0.67 -7.22
CA ILE A 24 -14.09 0.83 -8.41
C ILE A 24 -14.10 -0.45 -9.26
N VAL A 25 -12.92 -1.04 -9.49
CA VAL A 25 -12.79 -2.30 -10.26
C VAL A 25 -13.54 -3.44 -9.58
N ALA A 26 -13.47 -3.54 -8.25
CA ALA A 26 -14.18 -4.56 -7.50
C ALA A 26 -15.70 -4.36 -7.54
N LEU A 27 -16.17 -3.10 -7.54
CA LEU A 27 -17.58 -2.74 -7.52
C LEU A 27 -18.30 -2.91 -8.87
N LEU A 28 -17.59 -2.87 -9.99
CA LEU A 28 -18.15 -3.02 -11.33
C LEU A 28 -18.94 -4.32 -11.50
N PRO A 29 -20.27 -4.32 -11.70
CA PRO A 29 -21.05 -5.56 -11.82
C PRO A 29 -20.92 -6.17 -13.23
N ILE A 30 -19.77 -6.79 -13.52
CA ILE A 30 -19.54 -7.49 -14.80
C ILE A 30 -19.77 -9.00 -14.57
N PRO A 31 -20.92 -9.56 -15.01
CA PRO A 31 -21.20 -10.99 -14.89
C PRO A 31 -20.18 -11.81 -15.70
N HIS A 32 -19.77 -12.97 -15.15
CA HIS A 32 -18.78 -13.90 -15.71
C HIS A 32 -17.35 -13.38 -15.98
N ALA A 33 -17.04 -12.13 -15.64
CA ALA A 33 -15.71 -11.55 -15.83
C ALA A 33 -14.84 -11.56 -14.55
N PHE A 34 -15.04 -12.53 -13.66
CA PHE A 34 -14.26 -12.64 -12.42
C PHE A 34 -12.75 -12.65 -12.69
N TRP A 35 -12.32 -13.39 -13.72
CA TRP A 35 -10.92 -13.46 -14.13
C TRP A 35 -10.36 -12.12 -14.60
N PHE A 36 -11.13 -11.33 -15.36
CA PHE A 36 -10.70 -9.99 -15.79
C PHE A 36 -10.57 -9.03 -14.62
N LYS A 37 -11.50 -9.08 -13.66
CA LYS A 37 -11.38 -8.28 -12.42
C LYS A 37 -10.14 -8.67 -11.62
N LEU A 38 -9.91 -9.97 -11.45
CA LEU A 38 -8.74 -10.47 -10.73
C LEU A 38 -7.44 -10.03 -11.42
N LEU A 39 -7.37 -10.17 -12.75
CA LEU A 39 -6.23 -9.74 -13.54
C LEU A 39 -6.00 -8.23 -13.44
N ALA A 40 -7.07 -7.43 -13.50
CA ALA A 40 -7.00 -5.98 -13.34
C ALA A 40 -6.51 -5.58 -11.95
N LEU A 41 -6.98 -6.25 -10.89
CA LEU A 41 -6.50 -6.02 -9.53
C LEU A 41 -5.03 -6.43 -9.38
N ILE A 42 -4.61 -7.57 -9.91
CA ILE A 42 -3.19 -7.98 -9.89
C ILE A 42 -2.32 -6.96 -10.66
N ALA A 43 -2.78 -6.49 -11.81
CA ALA A 43 -2.08 -5.48 -12.59
C ALA A 43 -1.96 -4.15 -11.85
N LEU A 44 -3.06 -3.67 -11.24
CA LEU A 44 -3.05 -2.47 -10.38
C LEU A 44 -2.09 -2.62 -9.21
N MET A 45 -2.05 -3.80 -8.59
CA MET A 45 -1.14 -4.08 -7.47
C MET A 45 0.33 -4.01 -7.91
N GLY A 46 0.65 -4.60 -9.05
CA GLY A 46 1.97 -4.53 -9.66
C GLY A 46 2.38 -3.11 -10.03
N LEU A 47 1.45 -2.32 -10.57
CA LEU A 47 1.65 -0.90 -10.91
C LEU A 47 1.88 -0.05 -9.65
N MET A 48 1.10 -0.22 -8.60
CA MET A 48 1.29 0.47 -7.32
C MET A 48 2.67 0.17 -6.75
N THR A 49 3.06 -1.11 -6.73
CA THR A 49 4.37 -1.55 -6.24
C THR A 49 5.51 -0.95 -7.07
N ARG A 50 5.38 -0.94 -8.40
CA ARG A 50 6.37 -0.31 -9.30
C ARG A 50 6.44 1.20 -9.12
N GLY A 51 5.30 1.88 -8.95
CA GLY A 51 5.24 3.32 -8.69
C GLY A 51 5.94 3.70 -7.39
N LEU A 52 5.66 2.95 -6.32
CA LEU A 52 6.34 3.10 -5.03
C LEU A 52 7.84 2.83 -5.16
N MET A 53 8.24 1.74 -5.81
CA MET A 53 9.67 1.43 -6.03
C MET A 53 10.38 2.51 -6.86
N GLY A 54 9.69 3.11 -7.83
CA GLY A 54 10.19 4.23 -8.63
C GLY A 54 10.38 5.52 -7.83
N LEU A 55 9.48 5.80 -6.87
CA LEU A 55 9.59 6.93 -5.94
C LEU A 55 10.76 6.76 -4.94
N TRP A 56 11.09 5.52 -4.59
CA TRP A 56 12.14 5.17 -3.63
C TRP A 56 13.48 4.77 -4.27
N ARG A 57 13.68 5.04 -5.58
CA ARG A 57 14.90 4.74 -6.35
C ARG A 57 16.18 5.01 -5.54
N GLY A 58 16.95 3.95 -5.27
CA GLY A 58 18.26 4.01 -4.60
C GLY A 58 18.34 3.33 -3.24
N HIS A 59 17.21 2.96 -2.63
CA HIS A 59 17.22 2.34 -1.29
C HIS A 59 17.08 0.82 -1.38
N ARG A 60 18.12 0.11 -0.93
CA ARG A 60 18.09 -1.35 -0.79
C ARG A 60 17.64 -1.72 0.62
N PRO A 61 16.48 -2.36 0.77
CA PRO A 61 15.94 -2.79 2.05
C PRO A 61 16.73 -3.99 2.61
N ASP A 62 16.95 -4.00 3.92
CA ASP A 62 17.64 -5.08 4.64
C ASP A 62 16.82 -6.39 4.65
N ALA A 63 17.45 -7.55 4.93
CA ALA A 63 16.78 -8.86 4.92
C ALA A 63 15.55 -8.94 5.85
N LEU A 64 15.58 -8.19 6.97
CA LEU A 64 14.46 -8.06 7.91
C LEU A 64 13.23 -7.39 7.27
N ALA A 65 13.47 -6.43 6.37
CA ALA A 65 12.42 -5.76 5.65
C ALA A 65 11.70 -6.76 4.74
N LYS A 66 12.43 -7.65 4.01
CA LYS A 66 11.79 -8.69 3.16
C LYS A 66 10.85 -9.59 3.94
N LEU A 67 11.23 -9.95 5.17
CA LEU A 67 10.36 -10.70 6.09
C LEU A 67 9.11 -9.89 6.48
N SER A 68 9.29 -8.61 6.80
CA SER A 68 8.18 -7.70 7.13
C SER A 68 7.21 -7.48 5.94
N PHE A 69 7.71 -7.53 4.71
CA PHE A 69 6.88 -7.47 3.50
C PHE A 69 5.99 -8.71 3.37
N GLY A 70 6.54 -9.90 3.64
CA GLY A 70 5.74 -11.13 3.69
C GLY A 70 4.66 -11.08 4.77
N PHE A 71 4.99 -10.61 5.97
CA PHE A 71 4.03 -10.45 7.06
C PHE A 71 2.97 -9.38 6.74
N SER A 72 3.36 -8.33 6.05
CA SER A 72 2.46 -7.27 5.60
C SER A 72 1.51 -7.74 4.50
N LEU A 73 1.95 -8.62 3.61
CA LEU A 73 1.10 -9.23 2.59
C LEU A 73 0.04 -10.12 3.27
N ALA A 74 0.43 -10.89 4.27
CA ALA A 74 -0.50 -11.67 5.09
C ALA A 74 -1.49 -10.78 5.87
N GLY A 75 -1.00 -9.68 6.47
CA GLY A 75 -1.81 -8.69 7.17
C GLY A 75 -2.80 -7.97 6.26
N ALA A 76 -2.38 -7.59 5.05
CA ALA A 76 -3.25 -6.99 4.04
C ALA A 76 -4.33 -7.99 3.56
N GLY A 77 -3.97 -9.27 3.44
CA GLY A 77 -4.92 -10.36 3.19
C GLY A 77 -5.98 -10.48 4.30
N LEU A 78 -5.54 -10.49 5.57
CA LEU A 78 -6.45 -10.53 6.73
C LEU A 78 -7.36 -9.30 6.81
N LEU A 79 -6.83 -8.10 6.54
CA LEU A 79 -7.63 -6.87 6.47
C LEU A 79 -8.64 -6.88 5.31
N GLY A 80 -8.25 -7.39 4.15
CA GLY A 80 -9.17 -7.59 3.02
C GLY A 80 -10.30 -8.56 3.38
N LEU A 81 -9.97 -9.66 4.08
CA LEU A 81 -10.93 -10.65 4.54
C LEU A 81 -11.86 -10.08 5.63
N ALA A 82 -11.32 -9.29 6.56
CA ALA A 82 -12.10 -8.55 7.55
C ALA A 82 -13.01 -7.50 6.90
N GLY A 83 -12.54 -6.79 5.87
CA GLY A 83 -13.35 -5.85 5.09
C GLY A 83 -14.48 -6.54 4.32
N TRP A 84 -14.22 -7.72 3.77
CA TRP A 84 -15.23 -8.54 3.11
C TRP A 84 -16.29 -9.04 4.10
N LEU A 85 -15.88 -9.61 5.24
CA LEU A 85 -16.77 -10.01 6.32
C LEU A 85 -17.57 -8.82 6.87
N GLY A 86 -16.91 -7.67 7.06
CA GLY A 86 -17.55 -6.43 7.48
C GLY A 86 -18.61 -5.96 6.48
N GLY A 87 -18.33 -6.06 5.18
CA GLY A 87 -19.29 -5.79 4.11
C GLY A 87 -20.51 -6.72 4.12
N ILE A 88 -20.31 -8.01 4.45
CA ILE A 88 -21.41 -8.97 4.64
C ILE A 88 -22.25 -8.60 5.85
N TRP A 89 -21.63 -8.33 7.01
CA TRP A 89 -22.34 -7.91 8.22
C TRP A 89 -23.11 -6.60 8.03
N LEU A 90 -22.50 -5.62 7.37
CA LEU A 90 -23.17 -4.38 6.97
C LEU A 90 -24.30 -4.63 5.98
N GLY A 91 -24.15 -5.59 5.07
CA GLY A 91 -25.19 -6.00 4.13
C GLY A 91 -26.40 -6.67 4.78
N ILE A 92 -26.20 -7.34 5.92
CA ILE A 92 -27.29 -7.92 6.74
C ILE A 92 -28.13 -6.81 7.39
N ILE A 93 -27.49 -5.74 7.87
CA ILE A 93 -28.15 -4.61 8.53
C ILE A 93 -28.74 -3.62 7.51
N PHE A 94 -28.03 -3.39 6.41
CA PHE A 94 -28.37 -2.44 5.36
C PHE A 94 -28.26 -3.12 3.99
N PRO A 95 -29.36 -3.65 3.44
CA PRO A 95 -29.35 -4.45 2.21
C PRO A 95 -28.73 -3.73 0.99
N TRP A 96 -28.91 -2.41 0.92
CA TRP A 96 -28.31 -1.55 -0.13
C TRP A 96 -26.79 -1.44 -0.04
N LEU A 97 -26.17 -1.72 1.11
CA LEU A 97 -24.72 -1.73 1.29
C LEU A 97 -24.09 -3.11 1.02
N ALA A 98 -24.89 -4.17 0.88
CA ALA A 98 -24.39 -5.53 0.64
C ALA A 98 -23.54 -5.63 -0.65
N GLY A 99 -23.86 -4.81 -1.67
CA GLY A 99 -23.09 -4.72 -2.91
C GLY A 99 -21.74 -4.00 -2.79
N LEU A 100 -21.50 -3.25 -1.71
CA LEU A 100 -20.26 -2.49 -1.50
C LEU A 100 -19.13 -3.31 -0.87
N GLY A 101 -19.45 -4.47 -0.28
CA GLY A 101 -18.48 -5.32 0.41
C GLY A 101 -17.21 -5.64 -0.40
N PRO A 102 -17.32 -6.03 -1.68
CA PRO A 102 -16.15 -6.28 -2.53
C PRO A 102 -15.28 -5.02 -2.75
N GLY A 103 -15.91 -3.85 -2.88
CA GLY A 103 -15.22 -2.56 -3.03
C GLY A 103 -14.44 -2.18 -1.78
N PHE A 104 -15.05 -2.33 -0.61
CA PHE A 104 -14.39 -2.10 0.68
C PHE A 104 -13.24 -3.07 0.93
N ALA A 105 -13.42 -4.35 0.62
CA ALA A 105 -12.38 -5.35 0.75
C ALA A 105 -11.16 -5.03 -0.13
N ALA A 106 -11.40 -4.67 -1.40
CA ALA A 106 -10.34 -4.27 -2.33
C ALA A 106 -9.63 -2.98 -1.88
N PHE A 107 -10.39 -1.97 -1.44
CA PHE A 107 -9.83 -0.73 -0.90
C PHE A 107 -8.91 -1.00 0.30
N ALA A 108 -9.41 -1.74 1.30
CA ALA A 108 -8.68 -2.04 2.53
C ALA A 108 -7.39 -2.81 2.26
N LEU A 109 -7.43 -3.77 1.34
CA LEU A 109 -6.28 -4.58 0.95
C LEU A 109 -5.21 -3.71 0.25
N PHE A 110 -5.59 -2.88 -0.72
CA PHE A 110 -4.66 -1.99 -1.42
C PHE A 110 -4.07 -0.91 -0.51
N TRP A 111 -4.91 -0.30 0.34
CA TRP A 111 -4.48 0.70 1.30
C TRP A 111 -3.49 0.09 2.31
N GLY A 112 -3.84 -1.06 2.90
CA GLY A 112 -3.00 -1.76 3.86
C GLY A 112 -1.66 -2.17 3.26
N LEU A 113 -1.67 -2.74 2.05
CA LEU A 113 -0.43 -3.13 1.37
C LEU A 113 0.42 -1.91 1.00
N GLY A 114 -0.19 -0.82 0.54
CA GLY A 114 0.52 0.42 0.23
C GLY A 114 1.19 1.02 1.46
N GLN A 115 0.50 1.06 2.62
CA GLN A 115 1.08 1.53 3.87
C GLN A 115 2.23 0.66 4.34
N ALA A 116 2.12 -0.66 4.20
CA ALA A 116 3.19 -1.59 4.52
C ALA A 116 4.42 -1.39 3.63
N ILE A 117 4.24 -1.22 2.32
CA ILE A 117 5.34 -0.92 1.41
C ILE A 117 6.00 0.42 1.79
N ASN A 118 5.22 1.42 2.16
CA ASN A 118 5.77 2.70 2.63
C ASN A 118 6.64 2.52 3.90
N HIS A 119 6.17 1.75 4.88
CA HIS A 119 6.94 1.46 6.10
C HIS A 119 8.20 0.65 5.82
N TYR A 120 8.13 -0.29 4.88
CA TYR A 120 9.27 -1.09 4.42
C TYR A 120 10.39 -0.23 3.82
N TYR A 121 10.06 0.84 3.10
CA TYR A 121 11.08 1.77 2.59
C TYR A 121 11.54 2.78 3.64
N LEU A 122 10.64 3.23 4.54
CA LEU A 122 10.98 4.12 5.65
C LEU A 122 11.94 3.47 6.66
N SER A 123 11.87 2.16 6.89
CA SER A 123 12.78 1.45 7.79
C SER A 123 14.23 1.38 7.30
N GLY A 124 14.48 1.64 6.00
CA GLY A 124 15.82 1.78 5.45
C GLY A 124 16.41 3.20 5.55
N LEU A 125 15.60 4.20 5.92
CA LEU A 125 16.01 5.59 6.04
C LEU A 125 17.00 5.90 7.20
N PRO A 126 16.95 5.24 8.37
CA PRO A 126 17.83 5.56 9.50
C PRO A 126 19.33 5.43 9.17
N LYS A 127 19.70 4.43 8.36
CA LYS A 127 21.10 4.22 7.92
C LYS A 127 21.69 5.44 7.20
N LEU A 128 20.85 6.17 6.47
CA LEU A 128 21.26 7.30 5.64
C LEU A 128 21.45 8.60 6.45
N LEU A 129 20.73 8.76 7.56
CA LEU A 129 20.94 9.86 8.50
C LEU A 129 22.15 9.64 9.40
N THR A 130 22.58 8.39 9.62
CA THR A 130 23.84 8.08 10.32
C THR A 130 25.06 8.13 9.40
N ASP A 131 24.92 7.88 8.10
CA ASP A 131 26.02 8.06 7.12
C ASP A 131 26.17 9.52 6.66
N PHE A 132 25.11 10.34 6.73
CA PHE A 132 25.18 11.80 6.57
C PHE A 132 25.52 12.47 7.91
N ASP A 133 26.79 12.33 8.30
CA ASP A 133 27.55 13.35 9.01
C ASP A 133 27.28 13.62 10.51
N PHE A 134 28.22 13.11 11.33
CA PHE A 134 28.76 13.78 12.53
C PHE A 134 30.31 13.86 12.47
N SER A 135 30.92 13.74 11.27
CA SER A 135 32.38 13.89 11.08
C SER A 135 32.78 15.25 10.50
N GLY A 136 31.83 16.14 10.23
CA GLY A 136 32.03 17.57 10.13
C GLY A 136 32.28 18.15 11.51
N GLU A 137 33.38 17.72 12.14
CA GLU A 137 34.02 18.44 13.23
C GLU A 137 34.29 19.86 12.71
N PRO A 138 33.78 20.90 13.37
CA PRO A 138 34.12 22.26 12.98
C PRO A 138 35.62 22.43 13.21
N ASP A 139 36.37 22.79 12.16
CA ASP A 139 37.76 23.24 12.27
C ASP A 139 37.80 24.41 13.28
N GLU A 140 38.13 24.09 14.53
CA GLU A 140 38.49 25.06 15.52
C GLU A 140 39.95 25.49 15.27
N THR A 141 40.06 26.75 14.82
CA THR A 141 41.22 27.67 14.88
C THR A 141 42.39 27.47 13.93
#